data_AF-A0A2T2UV94-F1
#
_entry.id   AF-A0A2T2UV94-F1
#
_cell.length_a   1.000
_cell.length_b   1.000
_cell.length_c   1.000
_cell.angle_alpha   90.00
_cell.angle_beta   90.00
_cell.angle_gamma   90.00
#
_symmetry.space_group_name_H-M   'P 1'
#
loop_
_entity.id
_entity.type
_entity.pdbx_description
1 polymer ?
#
loop_
_entity_poly.entity_id
_entity_poly.type
_entity_poly.pdbx_seq_one_letter_code
_entity_poly.pdbx_strand_id
1 'polypeptide(L)'
;MNVDLLQAVQQEIARAPHRFCPAQWAFARNAEAVLRQGAVPEGFRCCIAGHVLLQSRTCTERMLLRKGGFHTGGELWAEAARTAGLSSDQSRELFFPSQWEHPFKQQYYLCAREEEAGLASLYMDHFLSKYAEGALQSGRPITQADREDRPATEARRPSEAAERTEPPRMTVLRSQRT
;
A
#
# COMPACT_ATOMS: atom_id res chain seq x y z
N MET A 1 -13.65 0.17 -6.28
CA MET A 1 -13.28 -0.79 -5.22
C MET A 1 -13.77 -2.17 -5.58
N ASN A 2 -12.90 -3.17 -5.55
CA ASN A 2 -13.20 -4.58 -5.82
C ASN A 2 -13.63 -5.26 -4.51
N VAL A 3 -14.94 -5.29 -4.25
CA VAL A 3 -15.52 -5.81 -3.00
C VAL A 3 -15.24 -7.30 -2.83
N ASP A 4 -15.44 -8.10 -3.89
CA ASP A 4 -15.26 -9.55 -3.86
C ASP A 4 -13.83 -9.95 -3.46
N LEU A 5 -12.82 -9.26 -4.00
CA LEU A 5 -11.42 -9.49 -3.64
C LEU A 5 -11.15 -9.16 -2.17
N LEU A 6 -11.69 -8.05 -1.67
CA LEU A 6 -11.49 -7.64 -0.28
C LEU A 6 -12.21 -8.58 0.70
N GLN A 7 -13.39 -9.10 0.32
CA GLN A 7 -14.07 -10.15 1.08
C GLN A 7 -13.26 -11.45 1.10
N ALA A 8 -12.68 -11.86 -0.04
CA ALA A 8 -11.81 -13.04 -0.09
C ALA A 8 -10.55 -12.87 0.80
N VAL A 9 -9.97 -11.66 0.84
CA VAL A 9 -8.86 -11.32 1.74
C VAL A 9 -9.27 -11.40 3.21
N GLN A 10 -10.43 -10.84 3.56
CA GLN A 10 -10.99 -10.89 4.91
C GLN A 10 -11.19 -12.34 5.37
N GLN A 11 -11.80 -13.18 4.52
CA GLN A 11 -12.00 -14.61 4.78
C GLN A 11 -10.67 -15.35 4.94
N GLU A 12 -9.65 -15.06 4.12
CA GLU A 12 -8.34 -15.69 4.25
C GLU A 12 -7.64 -15.33 5.57
N ILE A 13 -7.68 -14.06 5.96
CA ILE A 13 -7.09 -13.60 7.23
C ILE A 13 -7.78 -14.28 8.41
N ALA A 14 -9.11 -14.39 8.39
CA ALA A 14 -9.88 -15.08 9.41
C ALA A 14 -9.59 -16.59 9.45
N ARG A 15 -9.42 -17.23 8.28
CA ARG A 15 -9.12 -18.67 8.15
C ARG A 15 -7.69 -19.02 8.58
N ALA A 16 -6.73 -18.14 8.31
CA ALA A 16 -5.31 -18.37 8.58
C ALA A 16 -4.70 -17.20 9.39
N PRO A 17 -5.13 -16.97 10.64
CA PRO A 17 -4.71 -15.81 11.43
C PRO A 17 -3.19 -15.79 11.68
N HIS A 18 -2.56 -16.96 11.76
CA HIS A 18 -1.11 -17.10 11.89
C HIS A 18 -0.32 -16.63 10.65
N ARG A 19 -0.97 -16.32 9.53
CA ARG A 19 -0.37 -15.74 8.32
C ARG A 19 -0.56 -14.22 8.22
N PHE A 20 -1.24 -13.62 9.20
CA PHE A 20 -1.47 -12.19 9.24
C PHE A 20 -0.46 -11.49 10.17
N CYS A 21 -0.03 -10.30 9.75
CA CYS A 21 0.63 -9.33 10.61
C CYS A 21 0.37 -7.91 10.07
N PRO A 22 -0.33 -7.04 10.80
CA PRO A 22 -0.76 -5.73 10.31
C PRO A 22 0.41 -4.77 10.10
N ALA A 23 1.46 -4.87 10.93
CA ALA A 23 2.63 -3.99 10.88
C ALA A 23 3.71 -4.46 9.89
N GLN A 24 3.64 -5.69 9.39
CA GLN A 24 4.67 -6.27 8.53
C GLN A 24 4.16 -6.45 7.10
N TRP A 25 4.85 -5.83 6.15
CA TRP A 25 4.60 -6.03 4.73
C TRP A 25 4.63 -7.52 4.34
N ALA A 26 5.77 -8.16 4.57
CA ALA A 26 5.99 -9.58 4.34
C ALA A 26 7.12 -10.06 5.26
N PHE A 27 6.94 -11.22 5.88
CA PHE A 27 7.90 -11.84 6.80
C PHE A 27 8.03 -13.32 6.48
N ALA A 28 9.23 -13.86 6.59
CA ALA A 28 9.48 -15.30 6.66
C ALA A 28 10.70 -15.55 7.55
N ARG A 29 10.70 -16.65 8.32
CA ARG A 29 11.82 -16.99 9.23
C ARG A 29 13.13 -17.22 8.49
N ASN A 30 13.04 -17.74 7.27
CA ASN A 30 14.17 -18.07 6.40
C ASN A 30 14.29 -17.09 5.22
N ALA A 31 13.90 -15.82 5.42
CA ALA A 31 13.86 -14.81 4.35
C ALA A 31 15.18 -14.74 3.55
N GLU A 32 16.33 -14.77 4.22
CA GLU A 32 17.63 -14.74 3.52
C GLU A 32 17.82 -15.93 2.57
N ALA A 33 17.48 -17.14 2.99
CA ALA A 33 17.55 -18.34 2.15
C ALA A 33 16.55 -18.26 0.98
N VAL A 34 15.35 -17.73 1.19
CA VAL A 34 14.37 -17.49 0.12
C VAL A 34 14.93 -16.52 -0.93
N LEU A 35 15.58 -15.44 -0.48
CA LEU A 35 16.11 -14.39 -1.35
C LEU A 35 17.35 -14.84 -2.11
N ARG A 36 18.31 -15.48 -1.43
CA ARG A 36 19.61 -15.87 -2.01
C ARG A 36 19.60 -17.22 -2.72
N GLN A 37 18.85 -18.18 -2.20
CA GLN A 37 18.94 -19.60 -2.62
C GLN A 37 17.64 -20.12 -3.22
N GLY A 38 16.59 -19.31 -3.27
CA GLY A 38 15.30 -19.71 -3.85
C GLY A 38 14.49 -20.68 -3.00
N ALA A 39 14.78 -20.78 -1.70
CA ALA A 39 14.03 -21.61 -0.76
C ALA A 39 12.53 -21.25 -0.70
N VAL A 40 11.73 -22.12 -0.07
CA VAL A 40 10.30 -21.89 0.19
C VAL A 40 10.16 -21.03 1.46
N PRO A 41 9.28 -20.01 1.50
CA PRO A 41 9.07 -19.20 2.69
C PRO A 41 8.52 -19.99 3.88
N GLU A 42 9.22 -19.92 5.01
CA GLU A 42 8.80 -20.58 6.25
C GLU A 42 8.12 -19.61 7.21
N GLY A 43 6.93 -19.99 7.69
CA GLY A 43 6.16 -19.19 8.63
C GLY A 43 5.77 -17.82 8.04
N PHE A 44 5.46 -17.79 6.75
CA PHE A 44 5.18 -16.57 6.03
C PHE A 44 4.00 -15.79 6.64
N ARG A 45 4.16 -14.47 6.77
CA ARG A 45 3.10 -13.56 7.21
C ARG A 45 3.12 -12.26 6.42
N CYS A 46 1.96 -11.62 6.25
CA CYS A 46 1.86 -10.31 5.63
C CYS A 46 0.64 -9.51 6.12
N CYS A 47 0.63 -8.21 5.83
CA CYS A 47 -0.48 -7.31 6.10
C CYS A 47 -1.61 -7.44 5.06
N ILE A 48 -2.69 -6.66 5.23
CA ILE A 48 -3.86 -6.67 4.32
C ILE A 48 -3.43 -6.46 2.86
N ALA A 49 -2.55 -5.49 2.59
CA ALA A 49 -2.06 -5.23 1.24
C ALA A 49 -1.29 -6.42 0.64
N GLY A 50 -0.52 -7.14 1.45
CA GLY A 50 0.15 -8.37 1.03
C GLY A 50 -0.85 -9.47 0.68
N HIS A 51 -1.89 -9.64 1.49
CA HIS A 51 -2.97 -10.59 1.19
C HIS A 51 -3.75 -10.22 -0.07
N VAL A 52 -4.01 -8.94 -0.33
CA VAL A 52 -4.61 -8.47 -1.59
C VAL A 52 -3.83 -8.97 -2.80
N LEU A 53 -2.51 -8.83 -2.80
CA LEU A 53 -1.65 -9.26 -3.91
C LEU A 53 -1.52 -10.79 -4.04
N LEU A 54 -1.65 -11.53 -2.93
CA LEU A 54 -1.69 -12.99 -2.96
C LEU A 54 -3.01 -13.49 -3.53
N GLN A 55 -4.14 -12.95 -3.08
CA GLN A 55 -5.47 -13.38 -3.51
C GLN A 55 -5.77 -13.00 -4.96
N SER A 56 -5.25 -11.87 -5.45
CA SER A 56 -5.33 -11.49 -6.86
C SER A 56 -4.37 -12.28 -7.77
N ARG A 57 -3.48 -13.10 -7.19
CA ARG A 57 -2.41 -13.84 -7.88
C ARG A 57 -1.42 -12.95 -8.63
N THR A 58 -1.36 -11.65 -8.32
CA THR A 58 -0.36 -10.73 -8.91
C THR A 58 1.02 -10.92 -8.30
N CYS A 59 1.09 -11.44 -7.06
CA CYS A 59 2.34 -11.80 -6.41
C CYS A 59 2.27 -13.20 -5.77
N THR A 60 3.44 -13.82 -5.65
CA THR A 60 3.68 -14.96 -4.76
C THR A 60 4.31 -14.50 -3.45
N GLU A 61 4.30 -15.33 -2.41
CA GLU A 61 5.00 -15.04 -1.13
C GLU A 61 6.47 -14.68 -1.35
N ARG A 62 7.16 -15.42 -2.24
CA ARG A 62 8.55 -15.15 -2.61
C ARG A 62 8.69 -13.77 -3.27
N MET A 63 7.77 -13.39 -4.15
CA MET A 63 7.79 -12.07 -4.78
C MET A 63 7.54 -10.96 -3.76
N LEU A 64 6.64 -11.16 -2.78
CA LEU A 64 6.40 -10.20 -1.72
C LEU A 64 7.65 -9.97 -0.86
N LEU A 65 8.36 -11.04 -0.51
CA LEU A 65 9.65 -10.95 0.20
C LEU A 65 10.74 -10.25 -0.62
N ARG A 66 10.80 -10.53 -1.93
CA ARG A 66 11.81 -9.92 -2.83
C ARG A 66 11.56 -8.44 -3.08
N LYS A 67 10.31 -8.07 -3.39
CA LYS A 67 9.94 -6.70 -3.76
C LYS A 67 9.82 -5.78 -2.54
N GLY A 68 9.44 -6.32 -1.37
CA GLY A 68 9.09 -5.51 -0.19
C GLY A 68 10.27 -5.04 0.66
N GLY A 69 11.48 -5.55 0.44
CA GLY A 69 12.63 -5.26 1.32
C GLY A 69 12.32 -5.55 2.81
N PHE A 70 13.20 -5.08 3.72
CA PHE A 70 12.99 -5.26 5.16
C PHE A 70 12.06 -4.19 5.78
N HIS A 71 11.93 -3.00 5.18
CA HIS A 71 11.29 -1.83 5.83
C HIS A 71 10.46 -0.91 4.93
N THR A 72 10.40 -1.14 3.61
CA THR A 72 9.65 -0.27 2.70
C THR A 72 8.81 -1.11 1.76
N GLY A 73 7.49 -1.10 1.94
CA GLY A 73 6.55 -1.72 1.00
C GLY A 73 6.67 -1.22 -0.45
N GLY A 74 7.60 -0.29 -0.75
CA GLY A 74 7.92 0.19 -2.08
C GLY A 74 6.67 0.70 -2.79
N GLU A 75 6.52 0.30 -4.06
CA GLU A 75 5.32 0.55 -4.84
C GLU A 75 4.19 -0.46 -4.57
N LEU A 76 4.40 -1.43 -3.69
CA LEU A 76 3.48 -2.56 -3.53
C LEU A 76 2.18 -2.17 -2.82
N TRP A 77 2.20 -1.16 -1.96
CA TRP A 77 0.95 -0.57 -1.45
C TRP A 77 0.13 0.06 -2.57
N ALA A 78 0.79 0.76 -3.50
CA ALA A 78 0.13 1.33 -4.66
C ALA A 78 -0.33 0.23 -5.64
N GLU A 79 0.44 -0.85 -5.81
CA GLU A 79 0.05 -2.03 -6.58
C GLU A 79 -1.20 -2.69 -5.97
N ALA A 80 -1.18 -2.97 -4.66
CA ALA A 80 -2.32 -3.53 -3.95
C ALA A 80 -3.56 -2.64 -4.03
N ALA A 81 -3.39 -1.32 -3.87
CA ALA A 81 -4.47 -0.35 -4.00
C ALA A 81 -5.10 -0.39 -5.40
N ARG A 82 -4.28 -0.39 -6.46
CA ARG A 82 -4.75 -0.51 -7.84
C ARG A 82 -5.47 -1.84 -8.08
N THR A 83 -4.90 -2.95 -7.61
CA THR A 83 -5.49 -4.29 -7.72
C THR A 83 -6.86 -4.37 -7.03
N ALA A 84 -7.00 -3.79 -5.84
CA ALA A 84 -8.27 -3.70 -5.13
C ALA A 84 -9.18 -2.56 -5.63
N GLY A 85 -8.76 -1.78 -6.63
CA GLY A 85 -9.52 -0.64 -7.16
C GLY A 85 -9.85 0.42 -6.09
N LEU A 86 -8.92 0.67 -5.17
CA LEU A 86 -9.05 1.64 -4.07
C LEU A 86 -8.57 3.02 -4.52
N SER A 87 -9.22 4.07 -4.03
CA SER A 87 -8.65 5.42 -4.09
C SER A 87 -7.43 5.55 -3.18
N SER A 88 -6.67 6.65 -3.33
CA SER A 88 -5.53 6.95 -2.46
C SER A 88 -5.97 6.97 -0.99
N ASP A 89 -7.06 7.68 -0.66
CA ASP A 89 -7.55 7.80 0.71
C ASP A 89 -8.04 6.46 1.26
N GLN A 90 -8.79 5.70 0.47
CA GLN A 90 -9.23 4.36 0.82
C GLN A 90 -8.05 3.42 1.10
N SER A 91 -6.98 3.49 0.32
CA SER A 91 -5.78 2.66 0.52
C SER A 91 -5.02 3.04 1.80
N ARG A 92 -4.93 4.35 2.12
CA ARG A 92 -4.30 4.84 3.34
C ARG A 92 -5.10 4.45 4.58
N GLU A 93 -6.42 4.54 4.49
CA GLU A 93 -7.32 4.12 5.56
C GLU A 93 -7.28 2.60 5.76
N LEU A 94 -7.34 1.79 4.70
CA LEU A 94 -7.39 0.34 4.83
C LEU A 94 -6.06 -0.28 5.27
N PHE A 95 -4.94 0.12 4.64
CA PHE A 95 -3.67 -0.59 4.79
C PHE A 95 -2.84 -0.16 6.00
N PHE A 96 -3.20 0.94 6.67
CA PHE A 96 -2.40 1.49 7.76
C PHE A 96 -3.24 1.57 9.03
N PRO A 97 -3.04 0.66 10.01
CA PRO A 97 -3.80 0.65 11.26
C PRO A 97 -3.75 1.98 12.05
N SER A 98 -2.70 2.77 11.86
CA SER A 98 -2.59 4.11 12.46
C SER A 98 -3.61 5.12 11.92
N GLN A 99 -4.22 4.83 10.76
CA GLN A 99 -5.26 5.61 10.10
C GLN A 99 -6.66 5.05 10.33
N TRP A 100 -6.79 3.92 11.04
CA TRP A 100 -8.12 3.35 11.31
C TRP A 100 -8.93 4.29 12.19
N GLU A 101 -10.25 4.28 11.97
CA GLU A 101 -11.17 5.07 12.78
C GLU A 101 -11.28 4.50 14.20
N HIS A 102 -11.78 5.32 15.13
CA HIS A 102 -12.15 4.84 16.45
C HIS A 102 -13.39 3.93 16.35
N PRO A 103 -13.45 2.78 17.08
CA PRO A 103 -12.53 2.32 18.11
C PRO A 103 -11.35 1.47 17.62
N PHE A 104 -11.32 1.10 16.33
CA PHE A 104 -10.38 0.11 15.79
C PHE A 104 -8.92 0.48 15.96
N LYS A 105 -8.55 1.75 15.75
CA LYS A 105 -7.18 2.20 15.98
C LYS A 105 -6.73 2.02 17.43
N GLN A 106 -7.60 2.36 18.39
CA GLN A 106 -7.28 2.18 19.80
C GLN A 106 -7.16 0.70 20.15
N GLN A 107 -8.10 -0.12 19.67
CA GLN A 107 -8.07 -1.57 19.85
C GLN A 107 -6.79 -2.17 19.27
N TYR A 108 -6.34 -1.70 18.11
CA TYR A 108 -5.10 -2.16 17.48
C TYR A 108 -3.86 -1.92 18.34
N TYR A 109 -3.77 -0.76 19.00
CA TYR A 109 -2.64 -0.48 19.90
C TYR A 109 -2.72 -1.23 21.23
N LEU A 110 -3.89 -1.76 21.60
CA LEU A 110 -4.12 -2.45 22.87
C LEU A 110 -4.23 -3.97 22.72
N CYS A 111 -4.43 -4.48 21.51
CA CYS A 111 -4.67 -5.90 21.29
C CYS A 111 -3.37 -6.72 21.36
N ALA A 112 -3.51 -7.95 21.83
CA ALA A 112 -2.47 -8.96 21.73
C ALA A 112 -2.27 -9.41 20.27
N ARG A 113 -1.12 -10.00 19.99
CA ARG A 113 -0.77 -10.47 18.64
C ARG A 113 -1.79 -11.46 18.08
N GLU A 114 -2.33 -12.32 18.93
CA GLU A 114 -3.30 -13.36 18.58
C GLU A 114 -4.66 -12.77 18.14
N GLU A 115 -4.94 -11.52 18.55
CA GLU A 115 -6.18 -10.81 18.28
C GLU A 115 -6.12 -9.97 17.00
N GLU A 116 -4.91 -9.67 16.49
CA GLU A 116 -4.68 -8.78 15.34
C GLU A 116 -5.50 -9.18 14.11
N ALA A 117 -5.56 -10.47 13.79
CA ALA A 117 -6.30 -10.98 12.64
C ALA A 117 -7.81 -10.82 12.81
N GLY A 118 -8.33 -11.05 14.01
CA GLY A 118 -9.74 -10.85 14.33
C GLY A 118 -10.13 -9.37 14.24
N LEU A 119 -9.30 -8.49 14.80
CA LEU A 119 -9.52 -7.04 14.71
C LEU A 119 -9.46 -6.54 13.26
N ALA A 120 -8.49 -7.00 12.48
CA ALA A 120 -8.39 -6.65 11.06
C ALA A 120 -9.61 -7.15 10.27
N SER A 121 -10.12 -8.34 10.55
CA SER A 121 -11.35 -8.85 9.94
C SER A 121 -12.55 -7.95 10.23
N LEU A 122 -12.74 -7.56 11.49
CA LEU A 122 -13.81 -6.65 11.89
C LEU A 122 -13.67 -5.27 11.23
N TYR A 123 -12.44 -4.75 11.12
CA TYR A 123 -12.19 -3.49 10.45
C TYR A 123 -12.48 -3.56 8.95
N MET A 124 -12.10 -4.65 8.29
CA MET A 124 -12.41 -4.87 6.87
C MET A 124 -13.92 -4.90 6.62
N ASP A 125 -14.71 -5.53 7.50
CA ASP A 125 -16.18 -5.53 7.40
C ASP A 125 -16.76 -4.12 7.56
N HIS A 126 -16.26 -3.37 8.54
CA HIS A 126 -16.64 -1.96 8.72
C HIS A 126 -16.29 -1.12 7.48
N PHE A 127 -15.06 -1.24 6.97
CA PHE A 127 -14.59 -0.54 5.78
C PHE A 127 -15.44 -0.86 4.55
N LEU A 128 -15.74 -2.15 4.34
CA LEU A 128 -16.58 -2.59 3.22
C LEU A 128 -17.99 -2.03 3.34
N SER A 129 -18.59 -2.04 4.54
CA SER A 129 -19.91 -1.45 4.77
C SER A 129 -19.91 0.06 4.47
N LYS A 130 -18.93 0.79 5.00
CA LYS A 130 -18.74 2.24 4.80
C LYS A 130 -18.66 2.63 3.32
N TYR A 131 -17.93 1.87 2.50
CA TYR A 131 -17.68 2.23 1.10
C TYR A 131 -18.56 1.50 0.07
N ALA A 132 -19.20 0.38 0.41
CA ALA A 132 -20.15 -0.30 -0.48
C ALA A 132 -21.49 0.47 -0.57
N GLU A 133 -21.96 1.07 0.53
CA GLU A 133 -23.22 1.84 0.54
C GLU A 133 -23.10 3.16 -0.24
N GLY A 134 -21.94 3.83 -0.17
CA GLY A 134 -21.67 5.04 -0.95
C GLY A 134 -21.63 4.83 -2.47
N ALA A 135 -21.33 3.61 -2.92
CA ALA A 135 -21.33 3.24 -4.34
C ALA A 135 -22.75 3.08 -4.92
N LEU A 136 -23.75 2.72 -4.09
CA LEU A 136 -25.14 2.61 -4.51
C LEU A 136 -25.83 3.98 -4.61
N GLN A 137 -25.43 4.96 -3.80
CA GLN A 137 -26.01 6.32 -3.84
C GLN A 137 -25.43 7.20 -4.97
N SER A 138 -24.25 6.88 -5.49
CA SER A 138 -23.59 7.61 -6.58
C SER A 138 -23.99 7.12 -7.98
N GLY A 139 -24.90 6.14 -8.09
CA GLY A 139 -25.48 5.63 -9.34
C GLY A 139 -26.50 6.54 -10.02
N ARG A 140 -26.35 7.88 -9.95
CA ARG A 140 -27.05 8.76 -10.90
C ARG A 140 -26.33 8.65 -12.25
N PRO A 141 -27.04 8.32 -13.35
CA PRO A 141 -26.41 8.28 -14.65
C PRO A 141 -25.88 9.68 -14.97
N ILE A 142 -24.58 9.78 -15.26
CA ILE A 142 -23.98 10.99 -15.81
C ILE A 142 -24.61 11.16 -17.19
N THR A 143 -25.66 11.98 -17.27
CA THR A 143 -26.18 12.45 -18.55
C THR A 143 -25.10 13.28 -19.22
N GLN A 144 -24.93 13.07 -20.51
CA GLN A 144 -23.92 13.64 -21.40
C GLN A 144 -23.92 15.19 -21.49
N ALA A 145 -24.70 15.89 -20.66
CA ALA A 145 -24.91 17.33 -20.67
C ALA A 145 -23.82 18.13 -19.91
N ASP A 146 -22.99 17.51 -19.06
CA ASP A 146 -21.99 18.25 -18.27
C ASP A 146 -20.61 18.36 -18.96
N ARG A 147 -20.50 18.03 -20.25
CA ARG A 147 -19.22 18.03 -20.98
C ARG A 147 -18.94 19.27 -21.82
N GLU A 148 -19.83 20.25 -21.85
CA GLU A 148 -19.66 21.47 -22.65
C GLU A 148 -19.80 22.73 -21.78
N ASP A 149 -18.79 23.02 -20.96
CA ASP A 149 -18.40 24.42 -20.77
C ASP A 149 -16.99 24.56 -20.19
N ARG A 150 -15.98 24.62 -21.06
CA ARG A 150 -14.73 25.29 -20.72
C ARG A 150 -14.07 25.84 -21.98
N PRO A 151 -13.96 27.17 -22.14
CA PRO A 151 -13.38 27.75 -23.33
C PRO A 151 -11.86 27.55 -23.35
N ALA A 152 -11.37 27.18 -24.52
CA ALA A 152 -9.98 27.24 -24.91
C ALA A 152 -9.55 28.71 -25.11
N THR A 153 -8.38 29.09 -24.61
CA THR A 153 -7.67 30.27 -25.13
C THR A 153 -6.18 29.98 -25.18
N GLU A 154 -5.59 30.45 -26.27
CA GLU A 154 -4.36 30.02 -26.91
C GLU A 154 -3.05 30.49 -26.27
N ALA A 155 -2.04 29.74 -26.64
CA ALA A 155 -0.59 29.98 -26.68
C ALA A 155 -0.10 31.38 -27.12
N ARG A 156 1.09 31.77 -26.62
CA ARG A 156 2.26 32.17 -27.44
C ARG A 156 3.59 32.16 -26.64
N ARG A 157 4.65 31.69 -27.31
CA ARG A 157 6.06 31.47 -26.89
C ARG A 157 6.91 32.79 -26.89
N PRO A 158 8.27 32.74 -26.98
CA PRO A 158 9.33 32.41 -25.99
C PRO A 158 10.36 33.57 -25.83
N SER A 159 11.29 33.53 -24.86
CA SER A 159 12.63 34.14 -25.03
C SER A 159 13.63 33.72 -23.95
N GLU A 160 14.89 33.61 -24.37
CA GLU A 160 16.11 33.20 -23.69
C GLU A 160 16.53 34.09 -22.51
N ALA A 161 17.23 33.50 -21.54
CA ALA A 161 18.44 34.08 -20.95
C ALA A 161 19.23 33.00 -20.22
N ALA A 162 20.41 32.70 -20.77
CA ALA A 162 21.46 31.96 -20.11
C ALA A 162 22.06 32.80 -18.98
N GLU A 163 22.35 32.20 -17.83
CA GLU A 163 23.51 32.64 -17.06
C GLU A 163 24.07 31.52 -16.19
N ARG A 164 25.39 31.38 -16.34
CA ARG A 164 26.26 30.42 -15.68
C ARG A 164 26.52 30.90 -14.26
N THR A 165 26.58 29.98 -13.30
CA THR A 165 27.39 30.20 -12.10
C THR A 165 27.97 28.87 -11.64
N GLU A 166 29.29 28.75 -11.78
CA GLU A 166 30.09 27.61 -11.36
C GLU A 166 30.10 27.45 -9.82
N PRO A 167 30.24 26.22 -9.30
CA PRO A 167 30.49 25.99 -7.88
C PRO A 167 31.99 26.13 -7.55
N PRO A 168 32.37 26.74 -6.41
CA PRO A 168 33.76 26.84 -6.01
C PRO A 168 34.35 25.49 -5.56
N ARG A 169 35.53 25.18 -6.12
CA ARG A 169 36.43 24.12 -5.68
C ARG A 169 36.94 24.40 -4.26
N MET A 170 36.66 23.51 -3.30
CA MET A 170 37.43 23.45 -2.05
C MET A 170 38.58 22.45 -2.18
N THR A 171 39.79 23.01 -2.19
CA THR A 171 41.08 22.32 -2.13
C THR A 171 41.29 21.82 -0.70
N VAL A 172 41.28 20.50 -0.47
CA VAL A 172 41.77 19.90 0.77
C VAL A 172 43.24 19.51 0.57
N LEU A 173 44.13 20.34 1.11
CA LEU A 173 45.56 20.04 1.23
C LEU A 173 45.78 18.98 2.32
N ARG A 174 46.37 17.84 1.93
CA ARG A 174 47.09 16.92 2.82
C ARG A 174 48.50 17.49 3.08
N SER A 175 48.95 17.49 4.34
CA SER A 175 50.36 17.29 4.71
C SER A 175 50.42 16.85 6.19
N GLN A 176 50.79 15.59 6.45
CA GLN A 176 52.12 15.12 6.95
C GLN A 176 52.16 15.16 8.50
N ARG A 177 52.14 14.04 9.24
CA ARG A 177 53.18 13.00 9.44
C ARG A 177 54.60 13.58 9.57
N THR A 178 55.02 13.70 10.82
CA THR A 178 56.26 13.12 11.39
C THR A 178 56.05 12.93 12.87
#